data_AF-A0A5K0Z8F8-F1
#
_entry.id   AF-A0A5K0Z8F8-F1
#
_cell.length_a   1.000
_cell.length_b   1.000
_cell.length_c   1.000
_cell.angle_alpha   90.00
_cell.angle_beta   90.00
_cell.angle_gamma   90.00
#
_symmetry.space_group_name_H-M   'P 1'
#
loop_
_entity.id
_entity.type
_entity.pdbx_description
1 polymer ?
#
loop_
_entity_poly.entity_id
_entity_poly.type
_entity_poly.pdbx_seq_one_letter_code
_entity_poly.pdbx_strand_id
1 'polypeptide(L)'
;FLGVSAEADMEEIKAAYRRLSKEYHPDTTLLPLKAASDKFVRLRKAYDVLSDEKRRRFYDRDLVEEAASRQAERMRLRLEDPYEQDVRNWEPVPDMVDRLGGKNMELSDQTLTALTFDIVAVIVSVCCIAYALFFKEAS
;
A
#
# COMPACT_ATOMS: atom_id res chain seq x y z
N PHE A 1 2.46 -28.17 23.94
CA PHE A 1 3.46 -28.31 25.02
C PHE A 1 3.00 -29.26 26.12
N LEU A 2 1.82 -29.07 26.73
CA LEU A 2 1.26 -29.97 27.76
C LEU A 2 0.72 -31.30 27.20
N GLY A 3 0.48 -31.39 25.89
CA GLY A 3 -0.04 -32.59 25.23
C GLY A 3 -1.53 -32.83 25.48
N VAL A 4 -2.27 -31.79 25.86
CA VAL A 4 -3.72 -31.81 26.08
C VAL A 4 -4.44 -31.09 24.93
N SER A 5 -5.72 -31.37 24.75
CA SER A 5 -6.58 -30.71 23.76
C SER A 5 -6.67 -29.20 24.00
N ALA A 6 -6.95 -28.41 22.95
CA ALA A 6 -7.28 -26.99 23.10
C ALA A 6 -8.57 -26.78 23.91
N GLU A 7 -9.47 -27.76 23.88
CA GLU A 7 -10.72 -27.78 24.65
C GLU A 7 -10.56 -28.49 26.00
N ALA A 8 -9.34 -28.84 26.41
CA ALA A 8 -9.11 -29.59 27.64
C ALA A 8 -9.62 -28.85 28.87
N ASP A 9 -10.21 -29.61 29.79
CA ASP A 9 -10.71 -29.07 31.05
C ASP A 9 -9.58 -28.75 32.04
N MET A 10 -9.89 -27.92 33.03
CA MET A 10 -8.94 -27.53 34.08
C MET A 10 -8.34 -28.74 34.82
N GLU A 11 -9.11 -29.80 35.01
CA GLU A 11 -8.62 -31.02 35.67
C GLU A 11 -7.62 -31.78 34.80
N GLU A 12 -7.83 -31.84 33.48
CA GLU A 12 -6.89 -32.44 32.54
C GLU A 12 -5.57 -31.66 32.47
N ILE A 13 -5.65 -30.34 32.47
CA ILE A 13 -4.48 -29.45 32.50
C ILE A 13 -3.68 -29.67 33.79
N LYS A 14 -4.34 -29.74 34.94
CA LYS A 14 -3.69 -30.05 36.23
C LYS A 14 -3.08 -31.45 36.25
N ALA A 15 -3.76 -32.45 35.69
CA ALA A 15 -3.25 -33.81 35.63
C ALA A 15 -1.99 -33.90 34.75
N ALA A 16 -2.03 -33.27 33.57
CA ALA A 16 -0.88 -33.20 32.66
C ALA A 16 0.29 -32.43 33.29
N TYR A 17 0.04 -31.32 33.98
CA TYR A 17 1.06 -30.58 34.71
C TYR A 17 1.72 -31.45 35.78
N ARG A 18 0.93 -32.13 36.63
CA ARG A 18 1.45 -33.02 37.69
C ARG A 18 2.31 -34.16 37.12
N ARG A 19 1.91 -34.74 35.99
CA ARG A 19 2.67 -35.79 35.30
C ARG A 19 4.02 -35.25 34.78
N LEU A 20 3.99 -34.14 34.05
CA LEU A 20 5.20 -33.56 33.45
C LEU A 20 6.14 -32.93 34.50
N SER A 21 5.61 -32.40 35.60
CA SER A 21 6.44 -31.89 36.70
C SER A 21 7.25 -33.00 37.35
N LYS A 22 6.70 -34.21 37.50
CA LYS A 22 7.45 -35.38 37.97
C LYS A 22 8.45 -35.89 36.93
N GLU A 23 8.19 -35.68 35.65
CA GLU A 23 9.09 -36.10 34.58
C GLU A 23 10.29 -35.17 34.40
N TYR A 24 10.12 -33.88 34.71
CA TYR A 24 11.15 -32.83 34.59
C TYR A 24 11.75 -32.38 35.94
N HIS A 25 11.44 -33.07 37.04
CA HIS A 25 12.01 -32.75 38.34
C HIS A 25 13.50 -33.12 38.38
N PRO A 26 14.39 -32.25 38.91
CA PRO A 26 15.84 -32.50 38.91
C PRO A 26 16.25 -33.84 39.55
N ASP A 27 15.42 -34.38 40.46
CA ASP A 27 15.70 -35.64 41.16
C ASP A 27 15.24 -36.91 40.42
N THR A 28 14.33 -36.82 39.44
CA THR A 28 13.71 -37.99 38.77
C THR A 28 14.02 -38.04 37.28
N THR A 29 14.58 -36.97 36.71
CA THR A 29 14.84 -36.83 35.29
C THR A 29 16.20 -37.43 34.89
N LEU A 30 16.21 -38.18 33.78
CA LEU A 30 17.44 -38.67 33.14
C LEU A 30 18.07 -37.65 32.15
N LEU A 31 17.38 -36.54 31.88
CA LEU A 31 17.84 -35.47 31.00
C LEU A 31 18.93 -34.62 31.68
N PRO A 32 19.81 -33.96 30.90
CA PRO A 32 20.75 -32.98 31.43
C PRO A 32 20.02 -31.90 32.25
N LEU A 33 20.59 -31.54 33.42
CA LEU A 33 19.98 -30.64 34.40
C LEU A 33 19.48 -29.32 33.78
N LYS A 34 20.25 -28.76 32.83
CA LYS A 34 19.89 -27.55 32.09
C LYS A 34 18.62 -27.73 31.24
N ALA A 35 18.52 -28.84 30.51
CA ALA A 35 17.36 -29.14 29.67
C ALA A 35 16.11 -29.46 30.50
N ALA A 36 16.28 -30.17 31.63
CA ALA A 36 15.19 -30.42 32.57
C ALA A 36 14.65 -29.11 33.17
N SER A 37 15.55 -28.23 33.62
CA SER A 37 15.22 -26.90 34.14
C SER A 37 14.47 -26.05 33.11
N ASP A 38 14.97 -25.96 31.88
CA ASP A 38 14.33 -25.17 30.81
C ASP A 38 12.91 -25.68 30.50
N LYS A 39 12.73 -27.01 30.44
CA LYS A 39 11.41 -27.62 30.24
C LYS A 39 10.49 -27.37 31.44
N PHE A 40 11.00 -27.45 32.65
CA PHE A 40 10.23 -27.19 33.86
C PHE A 40 9.78 -25.72 33.95
N VAL A 41 10.63 -24.78 33.59
CA VAL A 41 10.29 -23.35 33.50
C VAL A 41 9.20 -23.12 32.44
N ARG A 42 9.32 -23.74 31.27
CA ARG A 42 8.28 -23.66 30.22
C ARG A 42 6.96 -24.28 30.68
N LEU A 43 7.00 -25.39 31.41
CA LEU A 43 5.83 -26.05 31.97
C LEU A 43 5.10 -25.18 32.97
N ARG A 44 5.84 -24.55 33.90
CA ARG A 44 5.27 -23.59 34.85
C ARG A 44 4.61 -22.42 34.14
N LYS A 45 5.31 -21.79 33.19
CA LYS A 45 4.75 -20.67 32.41
C LYS A 45 3.47 -21.05 31.67
N ALA A 46 3.43 -22.23 31.04
CA ALA A 46 2.24 -22.70 30.36
C ALA A 46 1.08 -22.91 31.34
N TYR A 47 1.34 -23.52 32.50
CA TYR A 47 0.33 -23.71 33.53
C TYR A 47 -0.16 -22.38 34.13
N ASP A 48 0.71 -21.41 34.38
CA ASP A 48 0.33 -20.10 34.93
C ASP A 48 -0.65 -19.36 34.03
N VAL A 49 -0.51 -19.49 32.70
CA VAL A 49 -1.44 -18.90 31.73
C VAL A 49 -2.74 -19.69 31.64
N LEU A 50 -2.67 -21.03 31.61
CA LEU A 50 -3.83 -21.89 31.43
C LEU A 50 -4.65 -22.12 32.70
N SER A 51 -4.06 -21.86 33.88
CA SER A 51 -4.70 -22.05 35.19
C SER A 51 -5.80 -21.04 35.49
N ASP A 52 -5.70 -19.85 34.89
CA ASP A 52 -6.66 -18.77 35.03
C ASP A 52 -7.55 -18.72 33.78
N GLU A 53 -8.83 -19.03 33.96
CA GLU A 53 -9.80 -19.06 32.88
C GLU A 53 -9.92 -17.71 32.15
N LYS A 54 -9.73 -16.58 32.85
CA LYS A 54 -9.71 -15.26 32.23
C LYS A 54 -8.50 -15.13 31.30
N ARG A 55 -7.30 -15.48 31.79
CA ARG A 55 -6.06 -15.42 30.99
C ARG A 55 -6.10 -16.37 29.80
N ARG A 56 -6.63 -17.59 29.98
CA ARG A 56 -6.86 -18.55 28.90
C ARG A 56 -7.77 -17.98 27.83
N ARG A 57 -8.93 -17.43 28.20
CA ARG A 57 -9.86 -16.80 27.23
C ARG A 57 -9.21 -15.66 26.44
N PHE A 58 -8.42 -14.81 27.09
CA PHE A 58 -7.69 -13.76 26.39
C PHE A 58 -6.69 -14.34 25.39
N TYR A 59 -5.88 -15.30 25.84
CA TYR A 59 -4.91 -15.96 24.98
C TYR A 59 -5.56 -16.65 23.77
N ASP A 60 -6.66 -17.38 23.99
CA ASP A 60 -7.38 -18.08 22.93
C ASP A 60 -8.01 -17.10 21.93
N ARG A 61 -8.58 -15.98 22.41
CA ARG A 61 -9.13 -14.93 21.55
C ARG A 61 -8.04 -14.30 20.68
N ASP A 62 -6.91 -13.93 21.28
CA ASP A 62 -5.82 -13.27 20.55
C ASP A 62 -5.24 -14.22 19.48
N LEU A 63 -5.16 -15.53 19.77
CA LEU A 63 -4.77 -16.54 18.79
C LEU A 63 -5.74 -16.64 17.60
N VAL A 64 -7.05 -16.59 17.85
CA VAL A 64 -8.08 -16.61 16.80
C VAL A 64 -8.00 -15.35 15.95
N GLU A 65 -7.82 -14.19 16.57
CA GLU A 65 -7.69 -12.91 15.88
C GLU A 65 -6.44 -12.87 14.99
N GLU A 66 -5.28 -13.32 15.49
CA GLU A 66 -4.07 -13.43 14.68
C GLU A 66 -4.21 -14.42 13.52
N ALA A 67 -4.91 -15.53 13.72
CA ALA A 67 -5.15 -16.48 12.64
C ALA A 67 -6.04 -15.87 11.55
N ALA A 68 -7.08 -15.13 11.95
CA ALA A 68 -7.96 -14.41 11.05
C ALA A 68 -7.22 -13.29 10.30
N SER A 69 -6.37 -12.51 10.98
CA SER A 69 -5.60 -11.43 10.34
C SER A 69 -4.59 -11.97 9.32
N ARG A 70 -3.85 -13.04 9.65
CA ARG A 70 -2.94 -13.72 8.72
C ARG A 70 -3.68 -14.27 7.51
N GLN A 71 -4.88 -14.81 7.71
CA GLN A 71 -5.71 -15.31 6.61
C GLN A 71 -6.21 -14.16 5.72
N ALA A 72 -6.63 -13.04 6.31
CA ALA A 72 -7.05 -11.86 5.59
C ALA A 72 -5.91 -11.24 4.78
N GLU A 73 -4.71 -11.14 5.36
CA GLU A 73 -3.51 -10.65 4.67
C GLU A 73 -3.15 -11.55 3.49
N ARG A 74 -3.15 -12.87 3.67
CA ARG A 74 -2.92 -13.82 2.58
C ARG A 74 -3.96 -13.69 1.47
N MET A 75 -5.22 -13.45 1.83
CA MET A 75 -6.29 -13.24 0.85
C MET A 75 -6.11 -11.93 0.10
N ARG A 76 -5.71 -10.86 0.79
CA ARG A 76 -5.36 -9.57 0.19
C ARG A 76 -4.23 -9.73 -0.82
N LEU A 77 -3.13 -10.37 -0.43
CA LEU A 77 -1.98 -10.62 -1.32
C LEU A 77 -2.36 -11.42 -2.56
N ARG A 78 -3.34 -12.34 -2.46
CA ARG A 78 -3.82 -13.11 -3.61
C ARG A 78 -4.65 -12.26 -4.59
N LEU A 79 -5.31 -11.22 -4.09
CA LEU A 79 -6.18 -10.33 -4.89
C LEU A 79 -5.41 -9.13 -5.46
N GLU A 80 -4.24 -8.82 -4.90
CA GLU A 80 -3.38 -7.73 -5.36
C GLU A 80 -2.76 -8.13 -6.71
N ASP A 81 -3.04 -7.35 -7.75
CA ASP A 81 -2.48 -7.59 -9.08
C ASP A 81 -0.97 -7.23 -9.05
N PRO A 82 -0.06 -8.17 -9.34
CA PRO A 82 1.37 -7.93 -9.28
C PRO A 82 1.85 -6.79 -10.20
N TYR A 83 1.07 -6.41 -11.20
CA TYR A 83 1.42 -5.37 -12.16
C TYR A 83 0.93 -3.97 -11.74
N GLU A 84 0.12 -3.81 -10.69
CA GLU A 84 -0.35 -2.48 -10.25
C GLU A 84 0.80 -1.54 -9.85
N GLN A 85 1.89 -2.08 -9.31
CA GLN A 85 3.08 -1.29 -8.97
C GLN A 85 3.78 -0.74 -10.22
N ASP A 86 3.82 -1.51 -11.30
CA ASP A 86 4.43 -1.08 -12.57
C ASP A 86 3.64 0.08 -13.18
N VAL A 87 2.31 0.06 -13.06
CA VAL A 87 1.46 1.16 -13.53
C VAL A 87 1.64 2.41 -12.67
N ARG A 88 1.77 2.26 -11.34
CA ARG A 88 2.00 3.39 -10.41
C ARG A 88 3.37 4.03 -10.59
N ASN A 89 4.38 3.22 -10.87
CA ASN A 89 5.76 3.67 -11.08
C ASN A 89 6.06 4.00 -12.54
N TRP A 90 5.04 4.02 -13.39
CA TRP A 90 5.22 4.34 -14.80
C TRP A 90 5.56 5.83 -14.95
N GLU A 91 6.78 6.11 -15.40
CA GLU A 91 7.17 7.43 -15.84
C GLU A 91 6.89 7.59 -17.34
N PRO A 92 6.23 8.67 -17.77
CA PRO A 92 6.03 8.94 -19.19
C PRO A 92 7.39 9.16 -19.85
N VAL A 93 7.79 8.24 -20.71
CA VAL A 93 8.96 8.43 -21.57
C VAL A 93 8.60 9.51 -22.60
N PRO A 94 9.34 10.63 -22.67
CA PRO A 94 9.10 11.63 -23.71
C PRO A 94 9.20 10.97 -25.08
N ASP A 95 8.18 11.14 -25.93
CA ASP A 95 8.25 10.66 -27.30
C ASP A 95 9.36 11.43 -28.02
N MET A 96 10.50 10.76 -28.25
CA MET A 96 11.66 11.32 -28.94
C MET A 96 11.40 11.47 -30.44
N VAL A 97 10.26 10.94 -30.92
CA VAL A 97 9.80 11.10 -32.28
C VAL A 97 8.79 12.23 -32.30
N ASP A 98 9.24 13.42 -32.71
CA ASP A 98 8.35 14.52 -33.01
C ASP A 98 7.56 14.22 -34.30
N ARG A 99 6.46 13.48 -34.14
CA ARG A 99 5.53 13.13 -35.25
C ARG A 99 4.83 14.36 -35.82
N LEU A 100 4.89 15.50 -35.12
CA LEU A 100 4.32 16.78 -35.53
C LEU A 100 5.38 17.72 -36.15
N GLY A 101 6.62 17.26 -36.34
CA GLY A 101 7.65 17.95 -37.10
C GLY A 101 7.99 19.35 -36.58
N GLY A 102 7.87 19.58 -35.28
CA GLY A 102 8.42 20.76 -34.61
C GLY A 102 7.75 22.06 -35.01
N LYS A 103 6.50 22.03 -35.48
CA LYS A 103 5.75 23.24 -35.82
C LYS A 103 4.77 23.63 -34.71
N ASN A 104 5.29 23.77 -33.48
CA ASN A 104 4.84 24.89 -32.67
C ASN A 104 5.47 26.12 -33.31
N MET A 105 4.79 26.71 -34.29
CA MET A 105 5.22 27.95 -34.93
C MET A 105 5.22 29.02 -33.85
N GLU A 106 6.36 29.26 -33.19
CA GLU A 106 6.57 30.54 -32.54
C GLU A 106 6.34 31.57 -33.65
N LEU A 107 5.31 32.42 -33.50
CA LEU A 107 5.04 33.49 -34.44
C LEU A 107 6.29 34.36 -34.49
N SER A 108 7.16 34.11 -35.48
CA SER A 108 8.33 34.94 -35.68
C SER A 108 7.86 36.37 -35.92
N ASP A 109 8.64 37.35 -35.46
CA ASP A 109 8.38 38.79 -35.65
C ASP A 109 8.08 39.15 -37.12
N GLN A 110 8.52 38.31 -38.07
CA GLN A 110 8.21 38.45 -39.50
C GLN A 110 6.74 38.22 -39.85
N THR A 111 6.04 37.35 -39.14
CA THR A 111 4.60 37.10 -39.36
C THR A 111 3.74 38.21 -38.76
N LEU A 112 4.12 38.72 -37.59
CA LEU A 112 3.44 39.85 -36.96
C LEU A 112 3.61 41.12 -37.80
N THR A 113 4.83 41.39 -38.29
CA THR A 113 5.07 42.54 -39.17
C THR A 113 4.30 42.43 -40.49
N ALA A 114 4.32 41.25 -41.15
CA ALA A 114 3.54 41.03 -42.36
C ALA A 114 2.03 41.28 -42.14
N LEU A 115 1.45 40.72 -41.07
CA LEU A 115 0.03 40.90 -40.74
C LEU A 115 -0.30 42.37 -40.45
N THR A 116 0.61 43.11 -39.78
CA THR A 116 0.37 44.53 -39.49
C THR A 116 0.34 45.40 -40.75
N PHE A 117 1.18 45.12 -41.75
CA PHE A 117 1.15 45.88 -43.01
C PHE A 117 -0.14 45.64 -43.78
N ASP A 118 -0.63 44.40 -43.83
CA ASP A 118 -1.89 44.06 -44.51
C ASP A 118 -3.09 44.78 -43.84
N ILE A 119 -3.14 44.77 -42.51
CA ILE A 119 -4.19 45.48 -41.75
C ILE A 119 -4.16 46.99 -42.03
N VAL A 120 -2.97 47.60 -42.02
CA VAL A 120 -2.82 49.04 -42.30
C VAL A 120 -3.24 49.36 -43.72
N ALA A 121 -2.86 48.54 -44.71
CA ALA A 121 -3.24 48.74 -46.11
C ALA A 121 -4.77 48.71 -46.30
N VAL A 122 -5.46 47.76 -45.64
CA VAL A 122 -6.92 47.67 -45.66
C VAL A 122 -7.56 48.92 -45.05
N ILE A 123 -7.06 49.39 -43.91
CA ILE A 123 -7.58 50.60 -43.25
C ILE A 123 -7.42 51.83 -44.17
N VAL A 124 -6.23 52.04 -44.75
CA VAL A 124 -5.99 53.16 -45.66
C VAL A 124 -6.90 53.07 -46.88
N SER A 125 -7.05 51.88 -47.47
CA SER A 125 -7.96 51.68 -48.62
C SER A 125 -9.40 52.06 -48.28
N VAL A 126 -9.91 51.61 -47.13
CA VAL A 126 -11.28 51.93 -46.69
C VAL A 126 -11.42 53.43 -46.41
N CYS A 127 -10.44 54.07 -45.77
CA CYS A 127 -10.43 55.51 -45.55
C CYS A 127 -10.40 56.30 -46.87
N CYS A 128 -9.63 55.87 -47.87
CA CYS A 128 -9.61 56.49 -49.19
C CYS A 128 -10.95 56.38 -49.90
N ILE A 129 -11.60 55.21 -49.83
CA ILE A 129 -12.94 55.01 -50.41
C ILE A 129 -13.97 55.88 -49.68
N ALA A 130 -13.96 55.89 -48.35
CA ALA A 130 -14.86 56.73 -47.55
C ALA A 130 -14.66 58.22 -47.84
N TYR A 131 -13.40 58.68 -47.93
CA TYR A 131 -13.06 60.04 -48.32
C TYR A 131 -13.59 60.37 -49.73
N ALA A 132 -13.36 59.48 -50.69
CA ALA A 132 -13.84 59.64 -52.05
C ALA A 132 -15.37 59.70 -52.11
N LEU A 133 -16.09 58.91 -51.32
CA LEU A 133 -17.57 58.97 -51.25
C LEU A 133 -18.04 60.28 -50.62
N PHE A 134 -17.46 60.69 -49.49
CA PHE A 134 -17.90 61.87 -48.74
C PHE A 134 -17.58 63.19 -49.44
N PHE A 135 -16.43 63.29 -50.12
CA PHE A 135 -16.00 64.51 -50.81
C PHE A 135 -16.43 64.59 -52.28
N LYS A 136 -16.78 63.46 -52.92
CA LYS A 136 -17.36 63.47 -54.27
C LYS A 136 -18.82 63.89 -54.29
N GLU A 137 -19.55 63.76 -53.17
CA GLU A 137 -20.91 64.27 -53.03
C GLU A 137 -20.96 65.80 -52.75
N ALA A 138 -19.81 66.43 -52.47
CA ALA A 138 -19.71 67.86 -52.15
C ALA A 138 -19.24 68.75 -53.32
N SER A 139 -19.12 68.21 -54.54
CA SER A 139 -18.73 68.94 -55.77
C SER A 139 -19.77 68.84 -56.87
#